data_AF-A0A3D9B1A0-F1
#
_entry.id   AF-A0A3D9B1A0-F1
#
_cell.length_a   1.000
_cell.length_b   1.000
_cell.length_c   1.000
_cell.angle_alpha   90.00
_cell.angle_beta   90.00
_cell.angle_gamma   90.00
#
_symmetry.space_group_name_H-M   'P 1'
#
loop_
_entity.id
_entity.type
_entity.pdbx_description
1 polymer ?
#
loop_
_entity_poly.entity_id
_entity_poly.type
_entity_poly.pdbx_seq_one_letter_code
_entity_poly.pdbx_strand_id
1 'polypeptide(L)'
;MLSVKKNISNTFKILLVIGFGYFFWLMLKITLEYIPLRSDVSFLMIKQTEITNRPEYLYFFYTHVYTSIFVLLFGFLAILRKDFGIKNFHKNIGKIYIFLILFFAAPSGIYMGIFANGGILSKISFVILGCLWWFSTFKAYQFARQKKFKEHKQWMWRSFALTLSAVTLRMWKVIIVYLFQPNPMDVYQIIAWLGWIPNILLIEYLIAKKYI
;
A
#
# COMPACT_ATOMS: atom_id res chain seq x y z
N MET A 1 -29.33 11.89 -23.30
CA MET A 1 -28.21 11.62 -22.38
C MET A 1 -27.44 10.40 -22.87
N LEU A 2 -26.29 10.61 -23.51
CA LEU A 2 -25.44 9.53 -24.04
C LEU A 2 -24.91 8.69 -22.87
N SER A 3 -25.44 7.48 -22.73
CA SER A 3 -24.91 6.45 -21.85
C SER A 3 -23.57 5.97 -22.42
N VAL A 4 -22.49 6.64 -22.03
CA VAL A 4 -21.13 6.17 -22.29
C VAL A 4 -20.90 4.96 -21.37
N LYS A 5 -21.32 3.77 -21.84
CA LYS A 5 -20.73 2.51 -21.37
C LYS A 5 -19.26 2.58 -21.77
N LYS A 6 -18.43 3.09 -20.87
CA LYS A 6 -16.97 3.15 -21.03
C LYS A 6 -16.47 1.70 -21.04
N ASN A 7 -16.44 1.10 -22.23
CA ASN A 7 -15.80 -0.17 -22.45
C ASN A 7 -14.30 0.09 -22.25
N ILE A 8 -13.80 -0.19 -21.04
CA ILE A 8 -12.36 -0.13 -20.79
C ILE A 8 -11.74 -1.12 -21.77
N SER A 9 -11.04 -0.61 -22.77
CA SER A 9 -10.43 -1.42 -23.81
C SER A 9 -9.55 -2.50 -23.18
N ASN A 10 -9.57 -3.72 -23.71
CA ASN A 10 -8.69 -4.80 -23.28
C ASN A 10 -7.22 -4.36 -23.24
N THR A 11 -6.82 -3.45 -24.14
CA THR A 11 -5.49 -2.83 -24.16
C THR A 11 -5.16 -2.12 -22.84
N PHE A 12 -6.10 -1.34 -22.28
CA PHE A 12 -5.87 -0.63 -21.02
C PHE A 12 -5.69 -1.60 -19.85
N LYS A 13 -6.47 -2.69 -19.80
CA LYS A 13 -6.30 -3.73 -18.79
C LYS A 13 -4.93 -4.38 -18.89
N ILE A 14 -4.49 -4.72 -20.10
CA ILE A 14 -3.18 -5.34 -20.35
C ILE A 14 -2.06 -4.40 -19.85
N LEU A 15 -2.12 -3.11 -20.20
CA LEU A 15 -1.15 -2.12 -19.74
C LEU A 15 -1.13 -2.00 -18.21
N LEU A 16 -2.30 -2.05 -17.57
CA LEU A 16 -2.42 -2.02 -16.11
C LEU A 16 -1.78 -3.25 -15.46
N VAL A 17 -2.02 -4.45 -16.02
CA VAL A 17 -1.40 -5.70 -15.55
C VAL A 17 0.11 -5.67 -15.70
N ILE A 18 0.62 -5.24 -16.86
CA ILE A 18 2.07 -5.12 -17.11
C ILE A 18 2.69 -4.10 -16.17
N GLY A 19 2.08 -2.92 -16.04
CA GLY A 19 2.56 -1.86 -15.15
C GLY A 19 2.58 -2.31 -13.68
N PHE A 20 1.52 -2.95 -13.21
CA PHE A 20 1.50 -3.53 -11.87
C PHE A 20 2.57 -4.61 -11.71
N GLY A 21 2.69 -5.52 -12.67
CA GLY A 21 3.69 -6.60 -12.64
C GLY A 21 5.12 -6.06 -12.51
N TYR A 22 5.44 -5.00 -13.26
CA TYR A 22 6.73 -4.32 -13.17
C TYR A 22 6.98 -3.71 -11.78
N PHE A 23 6.05 -2.90 -11.26
CA PHE A 23 6.23 -2.29 -9.94
C PHE A 23 6.20 -3.31 -8.81
N PHE A 24 5.37 -4.35 -8.93
CA PHE A 24 5.35 -5.47 -7.98
C PHE A 24 6.69 -6.20 -7.98
N TRP A 25 7.29 -6.46 -9.15
CA TRP A 25 8.62 -7.05 -9.25
C TRP A 25 9.69 -6.21 -8.57
N LEU A 26 9.68 -4.88 -8.77
CA LEU A 26 10.59 -3.97 -8.08
C LEU A 26 10.41 -4.02 -6.55
N MET A 27 9.16 -4.05 -6.08
CA MET A 27 8.85 -4.20 -4.66
C MET A 27 9.35 -5.54 -4.11
N LEU A 28 9.15 -6.63 -4.86
CA LEU A 28 9.60 -7.96 -4.49
C LEU A 28 11.12 -8.01 -4.39
N LYS A 29 11.86 -7.41 -5.34
CA LYS A 29 13.32 -7.35 -5.29
C LYS A 29 13.82 -6.71 -3.98
N ILE A 30 13.21 -5.60 -3.56
CA ILE A 30 13.53 -4.94 -2.28
C ILE A 30 13.22 -5.86 -1.10
N THR A 31 12.08 -6.56 -1.12
CA THR A 31 11.74 -7.53 -0.07
C THR A 31 12.76 -8.68 0.02
N LEU A 32 13.30 -9.14 -1.12
CA LEU A 32 14.27 -10.23 -1.17
C LEU A 32 15.65 -9.84 -0.62
N GLU A 33 16.02 -8.56 -0.59
CA GLU A 33 17.26 -8.09 0.05
C GLU A 33 17.30 -8.39 1.57
N TYR A 34 16.14 -8.60 2.18
CA TYR A 34 15.99 -8.95 3.60
C TYR A 34 16.07 -10.45 3.88
N ILE A 35 16.50 -11.25 2.89
CA ILE A 35 16.73 -12.69 3.04
C ILE A 35 18.24 -12.96 2.88
N PRO A 36 18.93 -13.58 3.86
CA PRO A 36 18.43 -14.01 5.17
C PRO A 36 18.14 -12.82 6.12
N LEU A 37 17.46 -13.08 7.24
CA LEU A 37 17.02 -12.10 8.25
C LEU A 37 18.20 -11.40 8.96
N ARG A 38 18.88 -10.50 8.25
CA ARG A 38 20.00 -9.72 8.74
C ARG A 38 19.59 -8.30 9.12
N SER A 39 20.15 -7.79 10.21
CA SER A 39 19.86 -6.45 10.74
C SER A 39 20.71 -5.33 10.13
N ASP A 40 21.64 -5.65 9.24
CA ASP A 40 22.66 -4.75 8.67
C ASP A 40 22.53 -4.58 7.14
N VAL A 41 21.31 -4.73 6.61
CA VAL A 41 21.03 -4.64 5.16
C VAL A 41 20.08 -3.49 4.81
N SER A 42 20.32 -2.86 3.66
CA SER A 42 19.43 -1.89 3.02
C SER A 42 18.89 -0.83 3.99
N PHE A 43 17.57 -0.77 4.23
CA PHE A 43 16.97 0.23 5.12
C PHE A 43 17.41 0.08 6.59
N LEU A 44 17.77 -1.14 7.02
CA LEU A 44 18.17 -1.39 8.40
C LEU A 44 19.55 -0.79 8.71
N MET A 45 20.42 -0.59 7.70
CA MET A 45 21.71 0.09 7.88
C MET A 45 21.57 1.51 8.43
N ILE A 46 20.48 2.20 8.08
CA ILE A 46 20.20 3.56 8.57
C ILE A 46 19.27 3.58 9.80
N LYS A 47 19.10 2.42 10.45
CA LYS A 47 18.21 2.21 11.62
C LYS A 47 18.89 1.48 12.78
N GLN A 48 20.22 1.48 12.83
CA GLN A 48 20.98 0.76 13.86
C GLN A 48 20.66 1.25 15.28
N THR A 49 20.41 2.55 15.47
CA THR A 49 20.05 3.10 16.80
C THR A 49 18.77 2.49 17.35
N GLU A 50 17.74 2.31 16.51
CA GLU A 50 16.48 1.71 16.89
C GLU A 50 16.63 0.20 17.08
N ILE A 51 17.41 -0.48 16.24
CA ILE A 51 17.66 -1.92 16.36
C ILE A 51 18.37 -2.24 17.69
N THR A 52 19.39 -1.48 18.05
CA THR A 52 20.17 -1.68 19.27
C THR A 52 19.37 -1.35 20.53
N ASN A 53 18.62 -0.25 20.52
CA ASN A 53 17.86 0.18 21.70
C ASN A 53 16.50 -0.53 21.84
N ARG A 54 15.97 -1.08 20.75
CA ARG A 54 14.61 -1.64 20.64
C ARG A 54 14.62 -2.87 19.72
N PRO A 55 15.07 -4.03 20.20
CA PRO A 55 15.16 -5.24 19.38
C PRO A 55 13.79 -5.67 18.83
N GLU A 56 12.68 -5.27 19.47
CA GLU A 56 11.34 -5.53 18.98
C GLU A 56 11.03 -4.87 17.62
N TYR A 57 11.77 -3.81 17.26
CA TYR A 57 11.63 -3.13 15.97
C TYR A 57 11.82 -4.09 14.80
N LEU A 58 12.73 -5.07 14.92
CA LEU A 58 12.98 -6.06 13.87
C LEU A 58 11.74 -6.94 13.63
N TYR A 59 11.04 -7.38 14.68
CA TYR A 59 9.82 -8.17 14.52
C TYR A 59 8.75 -7.40 13.75
N PHE A 60 8.53 -6.13 14.08
CA PHE A 60 7.59 -5.28 13.35
C PHE A 60 8.06 -5.04 11.91
N PHE A 61 9.35 -4.77 11.71
CA PHE A 61 9.91 -4.52 10.39
C PHE A 61 9.72 -5.71 9.44
N TYR A 62 10.17 -6.91 9.83
CA TYR A 62 10.04 -8.09 8.98
C TYR A 62 8.57 -8.49 8.79
N THR A 63 7.75 -8.37 9.85
CA THR A 63 6.31 -8.59 9.73
C THR A 63 5.72 -7.68 8.67
N HIS A 64 6.04 -6.38 8.71
CA HIS A 64 5.56 -5.41 7.72
C HIS A 64 6.02 -5.76 6.31
N VAL A 65 7.32 -5.95 6.10
CA VAL A 65 7.92 -6.15 4.76
C VAL A 65 7.39 -7.43 4.10
N TYR A 66 7.32 -8.54 4.83
CA TYR A 66 6.85 -9.81 4.26
C TYR A 66 5.34 -9.86 4.12
N THR A 67 4.55 -9.27 5.02
CA THR A 67 3.09 -9.30 4.85
C THR A 67 2.64 -8.31 3.77
N SER A 68 3.31 -7.16 3.63
CA SER A 68 2.93 -6.11 2.67
C SER A 68 3.07 -6.53 1.21
N ILE A 69 4.06 -7.38 0.86
CA ILE A 69 4.18 -7.88 -0.52
C ILE A 69 2.97 -8.75 -0.91
N PHE A 70 2.49 -9.60 0.01
CA PHE A 70 1.28 -10.39 -0.22
C PHE A 70 0.02 -9.53 -0.24
N VAL A 71 -0.07 -8.53 0.63
CA VAL A 71 -1.18 -7.57 0.63
C VAL A 71 -1.28 -6.83 -0.70
N LEU A 72 -0.15 -6.38 -1.25
CA LEU A 72 -0.11 -5.72 -2.56
C LEU A 72 -0.60 -6.65 -3.67
N LEU A 73 -0.10 -7.89 -3.71
CA LEU A 73 -0.50 -8.91 -4.68
C LEU A 73 -2.01 -9.25 -4.58
N PHE A 74 -2.48 -9.56 -3.38
CA PHE A 74 -3.87 -9.96 -3.16
C PHE A 74 -4.85 -8.82 -3.37
N GLY A 75 -4.48 -7.58 -3.03
CA GLY A 75 -5.28 -6.39 -3.34
C GLY A 75 -5.49 -6.25 -4.85
N PHE A 76 -4.43 -6.44 -5.63
CA PHE A 76 -4.49 -6.36 -7.08
C PHE A 76 -5.31 -7.49 -7.70
N LEU A 77 -5.07 -8.74 -7.29
CA LEU A 77 -5.83 -9.90 -7.76
C LEU A 77 -7.32 -9.78 -7.39
N ALA A 78 -7.66 -9.18 -6.25
CA ALA A 78 -9.05 -8.94 -5.86
C ALA A 78 -9.77 -7.97 -6.80
N ILE A 79 -9.04 -7.02 -7.43
CA ILE A 79 -9.57 -6.06 -8.41
C ILE A 79 -9.74 -6.70 -9.79
N LEU A 80 -8.78 -7.52 -10.23
CA LEU A 80 -8.83 -8.24 -11.51
C LEU A 80 -9.90 -9.35 -11.59
N ARG A 81 -10.61 -9.61 -10.48
CA ARG A 81 -11.66 -10.65 -10.30
C ARG A 81 -12.49 -10.97 -11.55
N LYS A 82 -12.85 -9.98 -12.36
CA LYS A 82 -13.78 -10.17 -13.48
C LYS A 82 -13.25 -11.15 -14.53
N ASP A 83 -11.93 -11.39 -14.58
CA ASP A 83 -11.29 -12.06 -15.71
C ASP A 83 -10.96 -13.55 -15.46
N PHE A 84 -11.10 -14.08 -14.24
CA PHE A 84 -10.63 -15.45 -13.90
C PHE A 84 -11.70 -16.55 -13.85
N GLY A 85 -13.01 -16.25 -13.80
CA GLY A 85 -14.07 -17.27 -13.79
C GLY A 85 -14.11 -18.22 -12.57
N ILE A 86 -13.15 -18.15 -11.64
CA ILE A 86 -13.04 -19.05 -10.49
C ILE A 86 -14.06 -18.66 -9.40
N LYS A 87 -14.90 -19.63 -9.01
CA LYS A 87 -15.90 -19.47 -7.94
C LYS A 87 -15.21 -19.13 -6.62
N ASN A 88 -15.73 -18.13 -5.89
CA ASN A 88 -15.23 -17.67 -4.58
C ASN A 88 -13.80 -17.11 -4.53
N PHE A 89 -13.05 -17.06 -5.64
CA PHE A 89 -11.66 -16.56 -5.67
C PHE A 89 -11.51 -15.19 -5.01
N HIS A 90 -12.32 -14.21 -5.44
CA HIS A 90 -12.31 -12.87 -4.85
C HIS A 90 -12.67 -12.85 -3.35
N LYS A 91 -13.58 -13.73 -2.91
CA LYS A 91 -13.94 -13.79 -1.49
C LYS A 91 -12.77 -14.30 -0.65
N ASN A 92 -12.06 -15.31 -1.12
CA ASN A 92 -10.94 -15.90 -0.41
C ASN A 92 -9.73 -14.95 -0.39
N ILE A 93 -9.36 -14.40 -1.54
CA ILE A 93 -8.26 -13.42 -1.63
C ILE A 93 -8.59 -12.15 -0.85
N GLY A 94 -9.82 -11.64 -0.94
CA GLY A 94 -10.25 -10.48 -0.16
C GLY A 94 -10.19 -10.71 1.34
N LYS A 95 -10.52 -11.91 1.83
CA LYS A 95 -10.36 -12.28 3.25
C LYS A 95 -8.89 -12.29 3.67
N ILE A 96 -8.01 -12.90 2.88
CA ILE A 96 -6.58 -12.93 3.16
C ILE A 96 -6.01 -11.51 3.18
N TYR A 97 -6.35 -10.68 2.19
CA TYR A 97 -5.97 -9.27 2.13
C TYR A 97 -6.39 -8.51 3.39
N ILE A 98 -7.66 -8.58 3.78
CA ILE A 98 -8.18 -7.90 4.98
C ILE A 98 -7.46 -8.40 6.24
N PHE A 99 -7.30 -9.72 6.37
CA PHE A 99 -6.66 -10.34 7.54
C PHE A 99 -5.20 -9.87 7.68
N LEU A 100 -4.42 -9.94 6.60
CA LEU A 100 -3.02 -9.53 6.62
C LEU A 100 -2.87 -8.05 6.99
N ILE A 101 -3.73 -7.16 6.47
CA ILE A 101 -3.68 -5.74 6.81
C ILE A 101 -4.02 -5.50 8.29
N LEU A 102 -5.16 -6.02 8.75
CA LEU A 102 -5.68 -5.66 10.07
C LEU A 102 -4.83 -6.18 11.22
N PHE A 103 -4.21 -7.35 11.06
CA PHE A 103 -3.47 -8.01 12.13
C PHE A 103 -1.96 -7.85 12.01
N PHE A 104 -1.42 -7.65 10.80
CA PHE A 104 0.03 -7.63 10.59
C PHE A 104 0.49 -6.34 9.95
N ALA A 105 0.15 -6.09 8.69
CA ALA A 105 0.82 -5.08 7.87
C ALA A 105 0.57 -3.64 8.37
N ALA A 106 -0.67 -3.28 8.71
CA ALA A 106 -0.97 -1.93 9.19
C ALA A 106 -0.49 -1.69 10.63
N PRO A 107 -0.75 -2.59 11.62
CA PRO A 107 -0.20 -2.40 12.98
C PRO A 107 1.32 -2.28 13.01
N SER A 108 2.03 -3.14 12.27
CA SER A 108 3.50 -3.06 12.20
C SER A 108 3.99 -1.82 11.47
N GLY A 109 3.28 -1.40 10.41
CA GLY A 109 3.57 -0.16 9.69
C GLY A 109 3.37 1.10 10.55
N ILE A 110 2.33 1.13 11.38
CA ILE A 110 2.09 2.23 12.35
C ILE A 110 3.24 2.30 13.35
N TYR A 111 3.62 1.16 13.94
CA TYR A 111 4.74 1.11 14.88
C TYR A 111 6.04 1.61 14.23
N MET A 112 6.35 1.12 13.02
CA MET A 112 7.50 1.61 12.26
C MET A 112 7.42 3.12 11.97
N GLY A 113 6.22 3.64 11.70
CA GLY A 113 5.98 5.06 11.43
C GLY A 113 6.34 5.98 12.61
N ILE A 114 6.15 5.53 13.86
CA ILE A 114 6.52 6.28 15.06
C ILE A 114 8.05 6.52 15.11
N PHE A 115 8.82 5.59 14.54
CA PHE A 115 10.27 5.66 14.42
C PHE A 115 10.70 5.97 12.98
N ALA A 116 9.86 6.59 12.16
CA ALA A 116 10.28 6.98 10.82
C ALA A 116 11.44 7.99 10.85
N ASN A 117 12.25 7.99 9.78
CA ASN A 117 13.22 9.06 9.53
C ASN A 117 12.50 10.35 9.12
N GLY A 118 13.21 11.44 8.81
CA GLY A 118 12.55 12.67 8.32
C GLY A 118 11.92 13.56 9.40
N GLY A 119 12.28 13.37 10.66
CA GLY A 119 11.76 14.18 11.75
C GLY A 119 10.26 13.97 12.02
N ILE A 120 9.64 14.92 12.72
CA ILE A 120 8.28 14.77 13.23
C ILE A 120 7.22 14.72 12.13
N LEU A 121 7.41 15.48 11.04
CA LEU A 121 6.44 15.55 9.94
C LEU A 121 6.29 14.21 9.21
N SER A 122 7.40 13.52 8.95
CA SER A 122 7.36 12.18 8.36
C SER A 122 6.70 11.16 9.28
N LYS A 123 7.02 11.19 10.58
CA LYS A 123 6.40 10.31 11.58
C LYS A 123 4.89 10.46 11.60
N ILE A 124 4.40 11.71 11.68
CA ILE A 124 2.97 12.03 11.63
C ILE A 124 2.34 11.47 10.35
N SER A 125 2.98 11.70 9.19
CA SER A 125 2.46 11.24 7.91
C SER A 125 2.29 9.71 7.84
N PHE A 126 3.31 8.95 8.24
CA PHE A 126 3.25 7.49 8.21
C PHE A 126 2.27 6.90 9.23
N VAL A 127 2.15 7.51 10.41
CA VAL A 127 1.15 7.08 11.41
C VAL A 127 -0.26 7.37 10.90
N ILE A 128 -0.53 8.55 10.33
CA ILE A 128 -1.82 8.86 9.71
C ILE A 128 -2.15 7.88 8.59
N LEU A 129 -1.20 7.62 7.68
CA LEU A 129 -1.35 6.64 6.61
C LEU A 129 -1.72 5.26 7.16
N GLY A 130 -0.97 4.76 8.14
CA GLY A 130 -1.23 3.47 8.76
C GLY A 130 -2.61 3.39 9.43
N CYS A 131 -3.00 4.42 10.17
CA CYS A 131 -4.32 4.50 10.80
C CYS A 131 -5.46 4.54 9.78
N LEU A 132 -5.35 5.36 8.73
CA LEU A 132 -6.33 5.42 7.64
C LEU A 132 -6.42 4.09 6.90
N TRP A 133 -5.28 3.43 6.69
CA TRP A 133 -5.21 2.15 6.01
C TRP A 133 -5.88 1.04 6.81
N TRP A 134 -5.61 0.98 8.12
CA TRP A 134 -6.29 0.05 9.03
C TRP A 134 -7.79 0.35 9.09
N PHE A 135 -8.17 1.61 9.33
CA PHE A 135 -9.56 2.03 9.47
C PHE A 135 -10.39 1.74 8.21
N SER A 136 -9.87 2.11 7.05
CA SER A 136 -10.56 1.87 5.78
C SER A 136 -10.79 0.38 5.51
N THR A 137 -9.81 -0.46 5.85
CA THR A 137 -9.90 -1.91 5.74
C THR A 137 -10.90 -2.49 6.74
N PHE A 138 -10.92 -1.99 7.98
CA PHE A 138 -11.88 -2.41 9.00
C PHE A 138 -13.32 -2.05 8.61
N LYS A 139 -13.55 -0.83 8.09
CA LYS A 139 -14.86 -0.43 7.56
C LYS A 139 -15.29 -1.32 6.40
N ALA A 140 -14.36 -1.64 5.49
CA ALA A 140 -14.65 -2.56 4.40
C ALA A 140 -15.10 -3.94 4.91
N TYR A 141 -14.41 -4.50 5.92
CA TYR A 141 -14.80 -5.74 6.57
C TYR A 141 -16.17 -5.65 7.25
N GLN A 142 -16.42 -4.59 8.01
CA GLN A 142 -17.68 -4.35 8.71
C GLN A 142 -18.87 -4.34 7.73
N PHE A 143 -18.76 -3.60 6.63
CA PHE A 143 -19.81 -3.54 5.61
C PHE A 143 -20.01 -4.86 4.87
N ALA A 144 -18.95 -5.64 4.63
CA ALA A 144 -19.08 -6.98 4.09
C ALA A 144 -19.87 -7.91 5.02
N ARG A 145 -19.62 -7.86 6.33
CA ARG A 145 -20.37 -8.63 7.35
C ARG A 145 -21.85 -8.23 7.40
N GLN A 146 -22.14 -6.94 7.23
CA GLN A 146 -23.50 -6.40 7.15
C GLN A 146 -24.19 -6.65 5.79
N LYS A 147 -23.53 -7.35 4.84
CA LYS A 147 -24.01 -7.56 3.46
C LYS A 147 -24.25 -6.25 2.68
N LYS A 148 -23.66 -5.14 3.13
CA LYS A 148 -23.69 -3.81 2.48
C LYS A 148 -22.55 -3.71 1.47
N PHE A 149 -22.72 -4.43 0.35
CA PHE A 149 -21.63 -4.64 -0.61
C PHE A 149 -21.22 -3.40 -1.40
N LYS A 150 -22.13 -2.42 -1.55
CA LYS A 150 -21.82 -1.15 -2.23
C LYS A 150 -20.81 -0.33 -1.42
N GLU A 151 -21.08 -0.17 -0.13
CA GLU A 151 -20.22 0.52 0.83
C GLU A 151 -18.91 -0.25 1.03
N HIS A 152 -18.98 -1.58 1.16
CA HIS A 152 -17.79 -2.44 1.20
C HIS A 152 -16.85 -2.15 0.04
N LYS A 153 -17.37 -2.10 -1.20
CA LYS A 153 -16.57 -1.83 -2.40
C LYS A 153 -15.88 -0.47 -2.33
N GLN A 154 -16.59 0.58 -1.91
CA GLN A 154 -16.00 1.92 -1.77
C GLN A 154 -14.90 1.97 -0.71
N TRP A 155 -15.07 1.28 0.42
CA TRP A 155 -14.04 1.18 1.45
C TRP A 155 -12.86 0.30 1.04
N MET A 156 -13.09 -0.76 0.26
CA MET A 156 -12.02 -1.57 -0.33
C MET A 156 -11.16 -0.76 -1.29
N TRP A 157 -11.78 0.12 -2.09
CA TRP A 157 -11.04 1.02 -2.98
C TRP A 157 -10.14 1.99 -2.20
N ARG A 158 -10.63 2.58 -1.10
CA ARG A 158 -9.81 3.40 -0.20
C ARG A 158 -8.64 2.62 0.39
N SER A 159 -8.92 1.43 0.93
CA SER A 159 -7.89 0.53 1.45
C SER A 159 -6.83 0.20 0.41
N PHE A 160 -7.23 -0.14 -0.81
CA PHE A 160 -6.30 -0.46 -1.89
C PHE A 160 -5.49 0.74 -2.38
N ALA A 161 -6.10 1.93 -2.46
CA ALA A 161 -5.38 3.17 -2.78
C ALA A 161 -4.28 3.46 -1.74
N LEU A 162 -4.56 3.20 -0.46
CA LEU A 162 -3.57 3.34 0.61
C LEU A 162 -2.50 2.22 0.56
N THR A 163 -2.86 0.99 0.17
CA THR A 163 -1.88 -0.09 -0.09
C THR A 163 -0.89 0.29 -1.19
N LEU A 164 -1.35 0.95 -2.27
CA LEU A 164 -0.48 1.41 -3.36
C LEU A 164 0.49 2.52 -2.95
N SER A 165 0.35 3.09 -1.75
CA SER A 165 1.22 4.19 -1.31
C SER A 165 2.69 3.79 -1.24
N ALA A 166 3.00 2.53 -0.97
CA ALA A 166 4.36 2.01 -1.00
C ALA A 166 5.01 2.11 -2.40
N VAL A 167 4.21 1.95 -3.46
CA VAL A 167 4.65 2.08 -4.85
C VAL A 167 4.76 3.56 -5.21
N THR A 168 3.72 4.34 -4.94
CA THR A 168 3.69 5.78 -5.24
C THR A 168 4.83 6.53 -4.56
N LEU A 169 5.13 6.23 -3.29
CA LEU A 169 6.24 6.82 -2.55
C LEU A 169 7.58 6.57 -3.24
N ARG A 170 7.82 5.34 -3.71
CA ARG A 170 9.07 4.98 -4.40
C ARG A 170 9.17 5.64 -5.77
N MET A 171 8.07 5.72 -6.50
CA MET A 171 8.03 6.46 -7.77
C MET A 171 8.43 7.93 -7.55
N TRP A 172 7.85 8.60 -6.56
CA TRP A 172 8.21 9.98 -6.22
C TRP A 172 9.66 10.12 -5.79
N LYS A 173 10.19 9.17 -5.00
CA LYS A 173 11.61 9.15 -4.62
C LYS A 173 12.51 9.18 -5.86
N VAL A 174 12.27 8.29 -6.83
CA VAL A 174 13.09 8.21 -8.05
C VAL A 174 12.97 9.50 -8.86
N ILE A 175 11.74 9.99 -9.07
CA ILE A 175 11.49 11.20 -9.86
C ILE A 175 12.20 12.42 -9.24
N ILE A 176 12.02 12.64 -7.94
CA ILE A 176 12.55 13.83 -7.25
C ILE A 176 14.09 13.79 -7.20
N VAL A 177 14.67 12.64 -6.85
CA VAL A 177 16.13 12.50 -6.77
C VAL A 177 16.76 12.67 -8.15
N TYR A 178 16.16 12.10 -9.20
CA TYR A 178 16.69 12.21 -10.56
C TYR A 178 16.66 13.64 -11.10
N LEU A 179 15.58 14.39 -10.83
CA LEU A 179 15.37 15.73 -11.39
C LEU A 179 16.05 16.85 -10.59
N PHE A 180 16.08 16.74 -9.26
CA PHE A 180 16.45 17.85 -8.38
C PHE A 180 17.64 17.56 -7.48
N GLN A 181 18.02 16.28 -7.33
CA GLN A 181 19.11 15.81 -6.47
C GLN A 181 19.10 16.45 -5.06
N PRO A 182 17.96 16.53 -4.34
CA PRO A 182 17.91 17.21 -3.05
C PRO A 182 18.58 16.38 -1.96
N ASN A 183 18.77 16.99 -0.79
CA ASN A 183 19.23 16.24 0.39
C ASN A 183 18.26 15.07 0.68
N PRO A 184 18.79 13.87 1.01
CA PRO A 184 17.96 12.68 1.22
C PRO A 184 16.86 12.85 2.28
N MET A 185 17.11 13.65 3.31
CA MET A 185 16.16 13.89 4.39
C MET A 185 14.96 14.75 3.94
N ASP A 186 15.22 15.75 3.10
CA ASP A 186 14.18 16.61 2.54
C ASP A 186 13.28 15.79 1.59
N VAL A 187 13.90 14.95 0.76
CA VAL A 187 13.17 14.01 -0.09
C VAL A 187 12.29 13.09 0.77
N TYR A 188 12.82 12.55 1.86
CA TYR A 188 12.07 11.66 2.75
C TYR A 188 10.82 12.34 3.36
N GLN A 189 10.93 13.61 3.75
CA GLN A 189 9.79 14.39 4.25
C GLN A 189 8.71 14.59 3.19
N ILE A 190 9.11 14.97 1.98
CA ILE A 190 8.18 15.22 0.87
C ILE A 190 7.47 13.93 0.45
N ILE A 191 8.21 12.85 0.23
CA ILE A 191 7.65 11.58 -0.25
C ILE A 191 6.77 10.89 0.80
N ALA A 192 6.97 11.15 2.09
CA ALA A 192 6.10 10.62 3.15
C ALA A 192 4.64 11.04 2.93
N TRP A 193 4.40 12.27 2.45
CA TRP A 193 3.07 12.79 2.15
C TRP A 193 2.62 12.48 0.72
N LEU A 194 3.49 12.73 -0.26
CA LEU A 194 3.18 12.44 -1.68
C LEU A 194 2.96 10.95 -1.96
N GLY A 195 3.46 10.08 -1.08
CA GLY A 195 3.26 8.65 -1.17
C GLY A 195 1.79 8.23 -1.11
N TRP A 196 0.92 8.96 -0.41
CA TRP A 196 -0.46 8.51 -0.18
C TRP A 196 -1.54 9.56 -0.41
N ILE A 197 -1.23 10.87 -0.24
CA ILE A 197 -2.21 11.94 -0.48
C ILE A 197 -2.77 11.88 -1.92
N PRO A 198 -1.96 11.79 -2.98
CA PRO A 198 -2.48 11.72 -4.34
C PRO A 198 -3.38 10.49 -4.55
N ASN A 199 -3.05 9.36 -3.92
CA ASN A 199 -3.81 8.13 -4.03
C ASN A 199 -5.21 8.27 -3.42
N ILE A 200 -5.31 8.84 -2.21
CA ILE A 200 -6.60 9.03 -1.54
C ILE A 200 -7.43 10.12 -2.23
N LEU A 201 -6.80 11.22 -2.67
CA LEU A 201 -7.52 12.26 -3.42
C LEU A 201 -8.10 11.71 -4.73
N LEU A 202 -7.31 10.91 -5.46
CA LEU A 202 -7.78 10.25 -6.67
C LEU A 202 -8.97 9.33 -6.38
N ILE A 203 -8.88 8.50 -5.33
CA ILE A 203 -9.97 7.53 -5.06
C ILE A 203 -11.24 8.22 -4.57
N GLU A 204 -11.15 9.26 -3.75
CA GLU A 204 -12.31 10.05 -3.35
C GLU A 204 -12.95 10.75 -4.54
N TYR A 205 -12.15 11.31 -5.44
CA TYR A 205 -12.65 11.92 -6.68
C TYR A 205 -13.41 10.91 -7.54
N LEU A 206 -12.84 9.70 -7.75
CA LEU A 206 -13.49 8.65 -8.53
C LEU A 206 -14.79 8.17 -7.89
N ILE A 207 -14.85 8.06 -6.56
CA ILE A 207 -16.06 7.69 -5.81
C ILE A 207 -17.11 8.81 -5.90
N ALA A 208 -16.73 10.07 -5.68
CA ALA A 208 -17.64 11.22 -5.72
C ALA A 208 -18.27 11.41 -7.10
N LYS A 209 -17.50 11.18 -8.18
CA LYS A 209 -17.99 11.20 -9.56
C LYS A 209 -18.70 9.92 -10.00
N LYS A 210 -18.82 8.92 -9.11
CA LYS A 210 -19.45 7.61 -9.38
C LYS A 210 -18.82 6.86 -10.56
N TYR A 211 -17.52 7.03 -10.78
CA TYR A 211 -16.78 6.27 -11.79
C TYR A 211 -16.46 4.84 -11.33
N ILE A 212 -16.50 4.58 -10.01
CA ILE A 212 -16.29 3.27 -9.37
C ILE A 212 -17.32 3.00 -8.27
#